data_AF-X1I753-F1
#
_entry.id   AF-X1I753-F1
#
_cell.length_a   1.000
_cell.length_b   1.000
_cell.length_c   1.000
_cell.angle_alpha   90.00
_cell.angle_beta   90.00
_cell.angle_gamma   90.00
#
_symmetry.space_group_name_H-M   'P 1'
#
loop_
_entity.id
_entity.type
_entity.pdbx_description
1 polymer ?
#
loop_
_entity_poly.entity_id
_entity_poly.type
_entity_poly.pdbx_seq_one_letter_code
_entity_poly.pdbx_strand_id
1 'polypeptide(L)'
;MNKSPAFQFYPKDFLMDDKVAVMNLEQIGAYTKLLCYCWNNKGLSNNQDELKQMCGHPKNWDKIWKKVGKCFYLKGDKLFNKRLDKEARKQKKWKEKSSKGGKESAKKRWGYREEDKGGYKKVTTKEEAKGNSPSSSPSPSPSSNNKGKEIHKEKKLD
;
A
#
# COMPACT_ATOMS: atom_id res chain seq x y z
N MET A 1 5.93 8.77 -9.19
CA MET A 1 6.19 7.87 -8.04
C MET A 1 4.95 7.87 -7.16
N ASN A 2 4.22 6.74 -7.08
CA ASN A 2 3.04 6.66 -6.22
C ASN A 2 3.41 6.76 -4.73
N LYS A 3 2.53 7.41 -3.98
CA LYS A 3 2.61 7.55 -2.53
C LYS A 3 2.56 6.17 -1.89
N SER A 4 3.39 5.92 -0.88
CA SER A 4 3.25 4.71 -0.07
C SER A 4 1.90 4.77 0.66
N PRO A 5 0.99 3.80 0.45
CA PRO A 5 -0.38 3.89 0.96
C PRO A 5 -0.46 3.76 2.48
N ALA A 6 0.60 3.28 3.14
CA ALA A 6 0.61 3.01 4.57
C ALA A 6 1.99 3.29 5.18
N PHE A 7 2.01 3.49 6.50
CA PHE A 7 3.21 3.43 7.35
C PHE A 7 3.04 2.32 8.38
N GLN A 8 4.15 1.73 8.82
CA GLN A 8 4.10 0.69 9.84
C GLN A 8 3.93 1.30 11.22
N PHE A 9 3.00 0.74 12.00
CA PHE A 9 2.76 1.14 13.39
C PHE A 9 3.23 0.04 14.34
N TYR A 10 4.41 0.20 14.90
CA TYR A 10 4.95 -0.69 15.93
C TYR A 10 4.42 -0.30 17.31
N PRO A 11 3.72 -1.21 18.04
CA PRO A 11 3.20 -0.93 19.38
C PRO A 11 4.31 -0.64 20.40
N LYS A 12 5.42 -1.39 20.35
CA LYS A 12 6.57 -1.17 21.23
C LYS A 12 7.09 0.27 21.12
N ASP A 13 7.34 0.73 19.89
CA ASP A 13 7.83 2.09 19.64
C ASP A 13 6.81 3.16 20.04
N PHE A 14 5.52 2.83 20.04
CA PHE A 14 4.45 3.77 20.42
C PHE A 14 4.33 3.89 21.95
N LEU A 15 4.36 2.75 22.66
CA LEU A 15 4.23 2.70 24.12
C LEU A 15 5.50 3.16 24.85
N MET A 16 6.68 2.97 24.25
CA MET A 16 7.97 3.39 24.81
C MET A 16 8.31 4.87 24.52
N ASP A 17 7.49 5.59 23.76
CA ASP A 17 7.72 7.02 23.54
C ASP A 17 7.20 7.81 24.74
N ASP A 18 8.11 8.34 25.57
CA ASP A 18 7.79 9.07 26.80
C ASP A 18 6.78 10.20 26.59
N LYS A 19 6.78 10.84 25.41
CA LYS A 19 5.84 11.92 25.10
C LYS A 19 4.42 11.39 24.94
N VAL A 20 4.29 10.21 24.36
CA VAL A 20 3.01 9.54 24.07
C VAL A 20 2.51 8.79 25.31
N ALA A 21 3.41 8.18 26.09
CA ALA A 21 3.07 7.41 27.28
C ALA A 21 2.30 8.23 28.34
N VAL A 22 2.54 9.55 28.40
CA VAL A 22 1.88 10.48 29.33
C VAL A 22 0.64 11.18 28.75
N MET A 23 0.16 10.75 27.58
CA MET A 23 -1.04 11.30 26.95
C MET A 23 -2.32 10.60 27.41
N ASN A 24 -3.41 11.33 27.53
CA ASN A 24 -4.75 10.76 27.71
C ASN A 24 -5.35 10.29 26.37
N LEU A 25 -6.51 9.62 26.42
CA LEU A 25 -7.15 9.08 25.22
C LEU A 25 -7.49 10.13 24.16
N GLU A 26 -7.94 11.32 24.55
CA GLU A 26 -8.22 12.41 23.60
C GLU A 26 -6.95 12.87 22.87
N GLN A 27 -5.85 13.01 23.61
CA GLN A 27 -4.55 13.38 23.06
C GLN A 27 -3.99 12.29 22.15
N ILE A 28 -4.13 11.01 22.53
CA ILE A 28 -3.76 9.87 21.68
C ILE A 28 -4.58 9.85 20.39
N GLY A 29 -5.89 10.10 20.47
CA GLY A 29 -6.77 10.21 19.30
C GLY A 29 -6.34 11.32 18.35
N ALA A 30 -6.10 12.52 18.89
CA ALA A 30 -5.61 13.66 18.12
C ALA A 30 -4.25 13.37 17.48
N TYR A 31 -3.29 12.84 18.25
CA TYR A 31 -1.97 12.45 17.75
C TYR A 31 -2.05 11.44 16.60
N THR A 32 -2.86 10.40 16.76
CA THR A 32 -3.03 9.35 15.75
C THR A 32 -3.63 9.90 14.46
N LYS A 33 -4.69 10.74 14.55
CA LYS A 33 -5.28 11.40 13.38
C LYS A 33 -4.24 12.27 12.66
N LEU A 34 -3.49 13.08 13.40
CA LEU A 34 -2.46 13.95 12.83
C LEU A 34 -1.30 13.17 12.20
N LEU A 35 -0.92 12.00 12.73
CA LEU A 35 0.05 11.12 12.06
C LEU A 35 -0.45 10.68 10.68
N CYS A 36 -1.72 10.26 10.58
CA CYS A 36 -2.32 9.85 9.31
C CYS A 36 -2.32 10.99 8.28
N TYR A 37 -2.75 12.19 8.67
CA TYR A 37 -2.70 13.38 7.80
C TYR A 37 -1.25 13.73 7.42
N CYS A 38 -0.34 13.74 8.39
CA CYS A 38 1.07 14.08 8.17
C CYS A 38 1.72 13.13 7.15
N TRP A 39 1.41 11.83 7.23
CA TRP A 39 1.89 10.84 6.27
C TRP A 39 1.36 11.11 4.86
N ASN A 40 0.04 11.29 4.73
CA ASN A 40 -0.61 11.44 3.42
C ASN A 40 -0.23 12.76 2.71
N ASN A 41 -0.05 13.83 3.49
CA ASN A 41 0.20 15.19 3.00
C ASN A 41 1.69 15.57 2.93
N LYS A 42 2.59 14.68 3.40
CA LYS A 42 4.03 14.94 3.57
C LYS A 42 4.28 16.17 4.44
N GLY A 43 3.75 16.12 5.65
CA GLY A 43 3.76 17.21 6.62
C GLY A 43 2.37 17.83 6.81
N LEU A 44 2.20 18.49 7.94
CA LEU A 44 0.99 19.24 8.30
C LEU A 44 1.25 20.74 8.14
N SER A 45 0.20 21.53 7.95
CA SER A 45 0.30 22.98 8.08
C SER A 45 0.61 23.36 9.53
N ASN A 46 1.34 24.46 9.72
CA ASN A 46 1.58 25.03 11.05
C ASN A 46 0.46 26.01 11.48
N ASN A 47 -0.79 25.72 11.09
CA ASN A 47 -1.96 26.52 11.40
C ASN A 47 -2.81 25.81 12.46
N GLN A 48 -3.01 26.43 13.64
CA GLN A 48 -3.71 25.82 14.76
C GLN A 48 -5.17 25.49 14.45
N ASP A 49 -5.87 26.33 13.68
CA ASP A 49 -7.28 26.13 13.36
C ASP A 49 -7.47 24.94 12.41
N GLU A 50 -6.60 24.81 11.41
CA GLU A 50 -6.61 23.66 10.50
C GLU A 50 -6.31 22.35 11.24
N LEU A 51 -5.30 22.35 12.12
CA LEU A 51 -4.95 21.18 12.92
C LEU A 51 -6.10 20.77 13.86
N LYS A 52 -6.74 21.74 14.50
CA LYS A 52 -7.92 21.54 15.34
C LYS A 52 -9.08 20.96 14.53
N GLN A 53 -9.33 21.47 13.33
CA GLN A 53 -10.35 20.96 12.42
C GLN A 53 -10.08 19.52 12.00
N MET A 54 -8.83 19.19 11.63
CA MET A 54 -8.42 17.81 11.30
C MET A 54 -8.69 16.84 12.46
N CYS A 55 -8.54 17.30 13.70
CA CYS A 55 -8.85 16.52 14.89
C CYS A 55 -10.35 16.44 15.23
N GLY A 56 -11.22 17.22 14.58
CA GLY A 56 -12.67 17.22 14.84
C GLY A 56 -13.13 18.29 15.82
N HIS A 57 -12.42 19.42 15.90
CA HIS A 57 -12.75 20.56 16.75
C HIS A 57 -12.97 20.25 18.23
N PRO A 58 -12.02 19.58 18.92
CA PRO A 58 -12.14 19.37 20.34
C PRO A 58 -12.20 20.70 21.10
N LYS A 59 -13.05 20.77 22.13
CA LYS A 59 -13.25 21.99 22.94
C LYS A 59 -11.99 22.41 23.69
N ASN A 60 -11.16 21.45 24.11
CA ASN A 60 -9.94 21.61 24.89
C ASN A 60 -8.66 21.56 24.03
N TRP A 61 -8.71 22.08 22.79
CA TRP A 61 -7.60 22.00 21.83
C TRP A 61 -6.26 22.43 22.40
N ASP A 62 -6.17 23.56 23.12
CA ASP A 62 -4.88 24.07 23.62
C ASP A 62 -4.21 23.08 24.60
N LYS A 63 -5.02 22.41 25.43
CA LYS A 63 -4.54 21.36 26.36
C LYS A 63 -4.06 20.12 25.61
N ILE A 64 -4.77 19.74 24.54
CA ILE A 64 -4.39 18.63 23.67
C ILE A 64 -3.07 18.96 22.96
N TRP A 65 -3.01 20.12 22.30
CA TRP A 65 -1.88 20.55 21.49
C TRP A 65 -0.61 20.75 22.31
N LYS A 66 -0.72 21.24 23.55
CA LYS A 66 0.43 21.37 24.48
C LYS A 66 1.21 20.06 24.67
N LYS A 67 0.54 18.91 24.55
CA LYS A 67 1.17 17.57 24.60
C LYS A 67 1.50 17.08 23.19
N VAL A 68 0.52 17.07 22.30
CA VAL A 68 0.64 16.48 20.95
C VAL A 68 1.66 17.23 20.08
N GLY A 69 1.68 18.56 20.13
CA GLY A 69 2.59 19.40 19.35
C GLY A 69 4.07 19.10 19.63
N LYS A 70 4.41 18.61 20.83
CA LYS A 70 5.78 18.19 21.19
C LYS A 70 6.29 16.99 20.39
N CYS A 71 5.39 16.22 19.78
CA CYS A 71 5.74 15.09 18.91
C CYS A 71 6.07 15.54 17.48
N PHE A 72 5.77 16.79 17.13
CA PHE A 72 6.04 17.36 15.82
C PHE A 72 7.19 18.37 15.89
N TYR A 73 7.83 18.59 14.75
CA TYR A 73 8.85 19.61 14.59
C TYR A 73 8.62 20.41 13.32
N LEU A 74 8.92 21.70 13.36
CA LEU A 74 8.76 22.60 12.23
C LEU A 74 9.94 22.44 11.26
N LYS A 75 9.63 22.37 9.96
CA LYS A 75 10.61 22.39 8.88
C LYS A 75 10.03 23.19 7.71
N GLY A 76 10.55 24.41 7.50
CA GLY A 76 9.88 25.40 6.67
C GLY A 76 8.52 25.73 7.27
N ASP A 77 7.47 25.74 6.45
CA ASP A 77 6.11 26.09 6.89
C ASP A 77 5.27 24.87 7.32
N LYS A 78 5.89 23.70 7.42
CA LYS A 78 5.21 22.44 7.71
C LYS A 78 5.73 21.74 8.95
N LEU A 79 4.82 21.08 9.65
CA LEU A 79 5.11 20.24 10.79
C LEU A 79 5.31 18.78 10.36
N PHE A 80 6.35 18.14 10.89
CA PHE A 80 6.73 16.76 10.60
C PHE A 80 6.88 15.95 11.88
N ASN A 81 6.84 14.63 11.76
CA ASN A 81 7.00 13.72 12.89
C ASN A 81 8.18 12.77 12.67
N LYS A 82 9.10 12.73 13.65
CA LYS A 82 10.36 11.95 13.57
C LYS A 82 10.14 10.45 13.34
N ARG A 83 9.04 9.88 13.86
CA ARG A 83 8.69 8.47 13.64
C ARG A 83 8.35 8.24 12.17
N LEU A 84 7.53 9.10 11.58
CA LEU A 84 7.15 8.99 10.17
C LEU A 84 8.35 9.15 9.24
N ASP A 85 9.30 10.03 9.56
CA ASP A 85 10.53 10.17 8.76
C ASP A 85 11.36 8.88 8.76
N LYS A 86 11.46 8.21 9.93
CA LYS A 86 12.14 6.91 10.04
C LYS A 86 11.45 5.88 9.15
N GLU A 87 10.12 5.80 9.17
CA GLU A 87 9.35 4.87 8.36
C GLU A 87 9.45 5.17 6.86
N ALA A 88 9.33 6.44 6.46
CA ALA A 88 9.51 6.87 5.07
C ALA A 88 10.90 6.48 4.53
N ARG A 89 11.94 6.66 5.35
CA ARG A 89 13.31 6.26 5.00
C ARG A 89 13.46 4.75 4.87
N LYS A 90 12.88 3.96 5.79
CA LYS A 90 12.88 2.49 5.72
C LYS A 90 12.21 2.01 4.42
N GLN A 91 11.04 2.54 4.10
CA GLN A 91 10.30 2.18 2.88
C GLN A 91 11.05 2.58 1.61
N LYS A 92 11.68 3.76 1.59
CA LYS A 92 12.52 4.19 0.46
C LYS A 92 13.66 3.20 0.22
N LYS A 93 14.41 2.85 1.27
CA LYS A 93 15.50 1.86 1.20
C LYS A 93 15.02 0.50 0.71
N TRP A 94 13.90 0.01 1.24
CA TRP A 94 13.32 -1.27 0.81
C TRP A 94 12.94 -1.24 -0.67
N LYS A 95 12.23 -0.20 -1.12
CA LYS A 95 11.84 -0.03 -2.52
C LYS A 95 13.03 -0.03 -3.47
N GLU A 96 14.09 0.69 -3.11
CA GLU A 96 15.33 0.73 -3.90
C GLU A 96 15.98 -0.66 -3.98
N LYS A 97 16.10 -1.35 -2.84
CA LYS A 97 16.66 -2.71 -2.78
C LYS A 97 15.83 -3.69 -3.62
N SER A 98 14.51 -3.70 -3.45
CA SER A 98 13.60 -4.59 -4.21
C SER A 98 13.64 -4.29 -5.70
N SER A 99 13.71 -3.01 -6.09
CA SER A 99 13.83 -2.64 -7.52
C SER A 99 15.13 -3.15 -8.13
N LYS A 100 16.26 -3.01 -7.43
CA LYS A 100 17.57 -3.54 -7.88
C LYS A 100 17.52 -5.06 -8.05
N GLY A 101 17.10 -5.79 -7.01
CA GLY A 101 16.99 -7.25 -7.07
C GLY A 101 16.02 -7.75 -8.15
N GLY A 102 14.90 -7.03 -8.35
CA GLY A 102 13.96 -7.34 -9.44
C GLY A 102 14.57 -7.18 -10.82
N LYS A 103 15.33 -6.09 -11.05
CA LYS A 103 16.05 -5.87 -12.31
C LYS A 103 17.14 -6.91 -12.54
N GLU A 104 17.91 -7.28 -11.51
CA GLU A 104 18.94 -8.31 -11.60
C GLU A 104 18.34 -9.69 -11.92
N SER A 105 17.24 -10.06 -11.27
CA SER A 105 16.52 -11.31 -11.55
C SER A 105 15.95 -11.33 -12.97
N ALA A 106 15.37 -10.23 -13.43
CA ALA A 106 14.87 -10.10 -14.80
C ALA A 106 16.00 -10.21 -15.83
N LYS A 107 17.15 -9.55 -15.60
CA LYS A 107 18.35 -9.67 -16.44
C LYS A 107 18.84 -11.10 -16.51
N LYS A 108 18.94 -11.82 -15.38
CA LYS A 108 19.32 -13.24 -15.37
C LYS A 108 18.34 -14.09 -16.19
N ARG A 109 17.03 -13.87 -16.05
CA ARG A 109 16.01 -14.60 -16.81
C ARG A 109 16.08 -14.36 -18.32
N TRP A 110 16.33 -13.13 -18.74
CA TRP A 110 16.37 -12.76 -20.15
C TRP A 110 17.74 -13.01 -20.80
N GLY A 111 18.82 -12.95 -20.05
CA GLY A 111 20.18 -13.26 -20.52
C GLY A 111 20.40 -14.74 -20.87
N TYR A 112 19.59 -15.65 -20.33
CA TYR A 112 19.64 -17.08 -20.65
C TYR A 112 18.89 -17.48 -21.94
N ARG A 113 18.24 -16.54 -22.64
CA ARG A 113 17.40 -16.88 -23.81
C ARG A 113 18.15 -17.09 -25.12
N GLU A 114 19.45 -16.77 -25.22
CA GLU A 114 20.19 -16.98 -26.48
C GLU A 114 20.95 -18.31 -26.54
N GLU A 115 21.36 -18.92 -25.42
CA GLU A 115 22.21 -20.13 -25.47
C GLU A 115 21.55 -21.41 -24.91
N ASP A 116 20.42 -21.35 -24.20
CA ASP A 116 19.80 -22.56 -23.61
C ASP A 116 18.30 -22.67 -23.96
N LYS A 117 18.00 -23.16 -25.17
CA LYS A 117 16.70 -23.77 -25.47
C LYS A 117 16.67 -25.19 -24.87
N GLY A 118 16.50 -25.31 -23.55
CA GLY A 118 16.58 -26.63 -22.90
C GLY A 118 15.76 -26.76 -21.62
N GLY A 119 14.58 -27.35 -21.74
CA GLY A 119 13.98 -28.29 -20.77
C GLY A 119 13.85 -27.88 -19.31
N TYR A 120 12.61 -27.84 -18.82
CA TYR A 120 12.32 -28.05 -17.40
C TYR A 120 13.08 -29.29 -16.88
N LYS A 121 14.01 -29.13 -15.94
CA LYS A 121 14.50 -30.26 -15.16
C LYS A 121 13.37 -30.72 -14.25
N LYS A 122 12.58 -31.70 -14.70
CA LYS A 122 11.76 -32.51 -13.81
C LYS A 122 12.70 -33.13 -12.78
N VAL A 123 12.60 -32.70 -11.53
CA VAL A 123 13.16 -33.46 -10.42
C VAL A 123 12.35 -34.74 -10.35
N THR A 124 12.89 -35.84 -10.87
CA THR A 124 12.35 -37.18 -10.62
C THR A 124 12.75 -37.55 -9.20
N THR A 125 11.92 -37.19 -8.21
CA THR A 125 11.90 -37.93 -6.94
C THR A 125 11.38 -39.33 -7.26
N LYS A 126 12.26 -40.33 -7.14
CA LYS A 126 12.01 -41.74 -7.48
C LYS A 126 11.20 -42.49 -6.40
N GLU A 127 10.32 -41.81 -5.68
CA GLU A 127 9.41 -42.45 -4.73
C GLU A 127 8.00 -41.91 -4.96
N GLU A 128 7.23 -42.66 -5.77
CA GLU A 128 5.80 -42.46 -5.92
C GLU A 128 5.07 -43.06 -4.71
N ALA A 129 4.27 -42.24 -4.02
CA ALA A 129 3.17 -42.75 -3.23
C ALA A 129 2.06 -43.24 -4.19
N LYS A 130 1.68 -44.50 -4.08
CA LYS A 130 0.57 -45.10 -4.85
C LYS A 130 -0.73 -44.35 -4.56
N GLY A 131 -1.42 -43.91 -5.62
CA GLY A 131 -2.88 -43.76 -5.62
C GLY A 131 -3.45 -42.41 -6.07
N ASN A 132 -3.69 -42.29 -7.38
CA ASN A 132 -4.98 -41.98 -8.04
C ASN A 132 -4.79 -41.14 -9.32
N SER A 133 -5.32 -41.67 -10.42
CA SER A 133 -5.24 -41.12 -11.78
C SER A 133 -5.91 -39.74 -11.92
N PRO A 134 -5.35 -38.83 -12.74
CA PRO A 134 -6.00 -37.55 -13.06
C PRO A 134 -6.97 -37.71 -14.23
N SER A 135 -8.17 -37.13 -14.10
CA SER A 135 -9.08 -36.92 -15.23
C SER A 135 -8.53 -35.81 -16.14
N SER A 136 -8.38 -36.13 -17.42
CA SER A 136 -7.95 -35.23 -18.48
C SER A 136 -9.10 -34.28 -18.86
N SER A 137 -8.84 -32.98 -18.96
CA SER A 137 -9.68 -32.08 -19.75
C SER A 137 -8.82 -31.08 -20.53
N PRO A 138 -8.79 -31.17 -21.87
CA PRO A 138 -8.16 -30.18 -22.72
C PRO A 138 -9.16 -29.05 -23.04
N SER A 139 -8.71 -27.80 -23.04
CA SER A 139 -9.46 -26.67 -23.62
C SER A 139 -9.42 -26.71 -25.16
N PRO A 140 -10.43 -26.11 -25.81
CA PRO A 140 -10.13 -25.25 -26.96
C PRO A 140 -10.94 -23.93 -26.95
N SER A 141 -10.35 -22.88 -27.50
CA SER A 141 -11.01 -21.70 -28.12
C SER A 141 -10.71 -21.75 -29.63
N PRO A 142 -11.24 -20.90 -30.57
CA PRO A 142 -12.34 -19.91 -30.60
C PRO A 142 -13.24 -20.02 -31.90
N SER A 143 -14.03 -18.96 -32.23
CA SER A 143 -14.79 -18.65 -33.48
C SER A 143 -16.24 -19.19 -33.58
N SER A 144 -17.28 -18.52 -34.13
CA SER A 144 -17.46 -17.28 -34.92
C SER A 144 -18.96 -16.94 -35.03
N ASN A 145 -19.27 -15.64 -35.24
CA ASN A 145 -20.45 -15.05 -35.92
C ASN A 145 -21.88 -15.44 -35.52
N ASN A 146 -22.68 -14.44 -35.15
CA ASN A 146 -24.04 -14.33 -35.69
C ASN A 146 -24.45 -12.87 -35.93
N LYS A 147 -24.53 -12.50 -37.21
CA LYS A 147 -25.27 -11.34 -37.70
C LYS A 147 -26.74 -11.77 -37.81
N GLY A 148 -27.62 -11.14 -37.02
CA GLY A 148 -29.07 -11.21 -37.20
C GLY A 148 -29.63 -9.81 -37.32
N LYS A 149 -29.66 -9.27 -38.54
CA LYS A 149 -30.53 -8.16 -38.94
C LYS A 149 -31.58 -8.77 -39.86
N GLU A 150 -32.86 -8.76 -39.49
CA GLU A 150 -33.97 -8.47 -40.41
C GLU A 150 -35.14 -7.89 -39.58
N ILE A 151 -35.40 -6.58 -39.71
CA ILE A 151 -36.43 -5.92 -40.55
C ILE A 151 -37.79 -5.83 -39.84
N HIS A 152 -38.08 -4.63 -39.35
CA HIS A 152 -39.40 -4.14 -38.99
C HIS A 152 -40.02 -3.52 -40.25
N LYS A 153 -41.26 -3.89 -40.61
CA LYS A 153 -42.08 -3.19 -41.59
C LYS A 153 -43.50 -3.00 -41.06
N GLU A 154 -43.97 -1.77 -41.24
CA GLU A 154 -45.20 -1.12 -40.76
C GLU A 154 -46.52 -1.70 -41.30
N LYS A 155 -47.61 -1.49 -40.53
CA LYS A 155 -48.82 -0.66 -40.83
C LYS A 155 -49.99 -1.12 -39.93
N LYS A 156 -50.56 -0.30 -39.04
CA LYS A 156 -51.56 0.80 -39.17
C LYS A 156 -53.03 0.31 -39.28
N LEU A 157 -53.86 0.78 -38.32
CA LEU A 157 -55.35 0.82 -38.24
C LEU A 157 -56.06 -0.54 -38.10
N ASP A 158 -57.10 -0.72 -37.28
CA ASP A 158 -58.15 0.19 -36.78
C ASP A 158 -58.27 0.26 -35.25
#